data_AF-A0A7K2XKG3-F1
#
_entry.id   AF-A0A7K2XKG3-F1
#
_cell.length_a   1.000
_cell.length_b   1.000
_cell.length_c   1.000
_cell.angle_alpha   90.00
_cell.angle_beta   90.00
_cell.angle_gamma   90.00
#
_symmetry.space_group_name_H-M   'P 1'
#
loop_
_entity.id
_entity.type
_entity.pdbx_description
1 polymer ?
#
loop_
_entity_poly.entity_id
_entity_poly.type
_entity_poly.pdbx_seq_one_letter_code
_entity_poly.pdbx_strand_id
1 'polypeptide(L)'
;VAAGALAVGSTTALVRPVYALTTSTVARSVAWDRQDVRIRAEAAAGARDVAYRPLLIGGLSEPLFASSYERDWAARCAATYYGVNRIHRPEDARRP
;
A
#
# COMPACT_ATOMS: atom_id res chain seq x y z
N VAL A 1 -42.12 12.58 6.08
CA VAL A 1 -41.59 11.66 7.13
C VAL A 1 -40.91 10.44 6.53
N ALA A 2 -41.55 9.66 5.66
CA ALA A 2 -40.97 8.44 5.07
C ALA A 2 -39.61 8.67 4.37
N ALA A 3 -39.48 9.70 3.53
CA ALA A 3 -38.21 10.05 2.88
C ALA A 3 -37.08 10.37 3.90
N GLY A 4 -37.41 11.03 5.00
CA GLY A 4 -36.45 11.34 6.07
C GLY A 4 -35.99 10.09 6.81
N ALA A 5 -36.90 9.17 7.11
CA ALA A 5 -36.56 7.88 7.73
C ALA A 5 -35.67 7.02 6.83
N LEU A 6 -35.92 7.00 5.51
CA LEU A 6 -35.08 6.29 4.54
C LEU A 6 -33.67 6.89 4.44
N ALA A 7 -33.56 8.22 4.45
CA ALA A 7 -32.27 8.90 4.43
C ALA A 7 -31.45 8.57 5.68
N VAL A 8 -32.05 8.65 6.87
CA VAL A 8 -31.38 8.33 8.15
C VAL A 8 -31.01 6.84 8.21
N GLY A 9 -31.90 5.94 7.78
CA GLY A 9 -31.60 4.51 7.74
C GLY A 9 -30.42 4.20 6.82
N SER A 10 -30.38 4.82 5.64
CA SER A 10 -29.31 4.63 4.66
C SER A 10 -27.95 5.13 5.16
N THR A 11 -27.90 6.30 5.80
CA THR A 11 -26.64 6.83 6.36
C THR A 11 -26.19 6.04 7.58
N THR A 12 -27.13 5.61 8.43
CA THR A 12 -26.83 4.78 9.61
C THR A 12 -26.23 3.43 9.20
N ALA A 13 -26.71 2.83 8.10
CA ALA A 13 -26.16 1.59 7.56
C ALA A 13 -24.68 1.71 7.14
N LEU A 14 -24.19 2.92 6.85
CA LEU A 14 -22.80 3.17 6.46
C LEU A 14 -21.84 3.37 7.64
N VAL A 15 -22.34 3.59 8.86
CA VAL A 15 -21.49 3.93 10.02
C VAL A 15 -20.44 2.86 10.29
N ARG A 16 -20.85 1.58 10.36
CA ARG A 16 -19.91 0.47 10.59
C ARG A 16 -18.88 0.28 9.46
N PRO A 17 -19.28 0.19 8.17
CA PRO A 17 -18.29 0.02 7.09
C PRO A 17 -17.35 1.21 6.95
N VAL A 18 -17.82 2.45 7.16
CA VAL A 18 -16.95 3.65 7.14
C VAL A 18 -15.97 3.63 8.30
N TYR A 19 -16.40 3.26 9.50
CA TYR A 19 -15.51 3.11 10.65
C TYR A 19 -14.43 2.06 10.38
N ALA A 20 -14.81 0.86 9.92
CA ALA A 20 -13.86 -0.21 9.60
C ALA A 20 -12.87 0.20 8.48
N LEU A 21 -13.36 0.87 7.45
CA LEU A 21 -12.51 1.40 6.38
C LEU A 21 -11.53 2.46 6.92
N THR A 22 -11.97 3.32 7.82
CA THR A 22 -11.12 4.36 8.44
C THR A 22 -10.03 3.73 9.29
N THR A 23 -10.39 2.81 10.19
CA THR A 23 -9.44 2.12 11.07
C THR A 23 -8.39 1.36 10.25
N SER A 24 -8.81 0.64 9.20
CA SER A 24 -7.87 -0.06 8.31
C SER A 24 -6.98 0.90 7.53
N THR A 25 -7.51 2.05 7.09
CA THR A 25 -6.72 3.08 6.40
C THR A 25 -5.64 3.68 7.30
N VAL A 26 -5.97 4.00 8.55
CA VAL A 26 -4.99 4.50 9.53
C VAL A 26 -3.92 3.46 9.83
N ALA A 27 -4.29 2.18 10.02
CA ALA A 27 -3.31 1.13 10.25
C ALA A 27 -2.34 0.98 9.07
N ARG A 28 -2.85 1.11 7.83
CA ARG A 28 -2.02 1.07 6.61
C ARG A 28 -1.14 2.29 6.46
N SER A 29 -1.63 3.51 6.75
CA SER A 29 -0.80 4.71 6.63
C SER A 29 0.41 4.62 7.57
N VAL A 30 0.18 4.19 8.80
CA VAL A 30 1.27 3.98 9.77
C VAL A 30 2.25 2.89 9.31
N ALA A 31 1.76 1.81 8.68
CA ALA A 31 2.63 0.79 8.11
C ALA A 31 3.44 1.32 6.91
N TRP A 32 2.82 2.17 6.08
CA TRP A 32 3.47 2.84 4.96
C TRP A 32 4.56 3.79 5.44
N ASP A 33 4.29 4.63 6.44
CA ASP A 33 5.27 5.58 7.00
C ASP A 33 6.52 4.86 7.51
N ARG A 34 6.35 3.74 8.22
CA ARG A 34 7.49 2.92 8.69
C ARG A 34 8.29 2.35 7.53
N GLN A 35 7.63 1.91 6.47
CA GLN A 35 8.29 1.40 5.26
C GLN A 35 9.00 2.52 4.50
N ASP A 36 8.37 3.68 4.34
CA ASP A 36 8.93 4.84 3.65
C ASP A 36 10.22 5.31 4.33
N VAL A 37 10.18 5.48 5.66
CA VAL A 37 11.37 5.86 6.45
C VAL A 37 12.50 4.83 6.29
N ARG A 38 12.17 3.52 6.35
CA ARG A 38 13.17 2.45 6.16
C ARG A 38 13.79 2.52 4.76
N ILE A 39 12.98 2.56 3.71
CA ILE A 39 13.47 2.55 2.33
C ILE A 39 14.32 3.80 2.05
N ARG A 40 13.90 4.97 2.55
CA ARG A 40 14.71 6.20 2.41
C ARG A 40 16.05 6.09 3.11
N ALA A 41 16.09 5.48 4.30
CA ALA A 41 17.34 5.25 5.01
C ALA A 41 18.27 4.28 4.25
N GLU A 42 17.73 3.17 3.71
CA GLU A 42 18.47 2.22 2.87
C GLU A 42 19.01 2.91 1.61
N ALA A 43 18.18 3.67 0.91
CA ALA A 43 18.59 4.43 -0.28
C ALA A 43 19.66 5.47 0.04
N ALA A 44 19.54 6.19 1.15
CA ALA A 44 20.56 7.14 1.62
C ALA A 44 21.88 6.46 1.99
N ALA A 45 21.83 5.21 2.46
CA ALA A 45 23.01 4.37 2.67
C ALA A 45 23.58 3.77 1.35
N GLY A 46 22.99 4.08 0.20
CA GLY A 46 23.45 3.67 -1.12
C GLY A 46 22.81 2.38 -1.65
N ALA A 47 21.80 1.83 -0.97
CA ALA A 47 21.07 0.67 -1.48
C ALA A 47 20.42 0.99 -2.83
N ARG A 48 20.53 0.05 -3.78
CA ARG A 48 19.95 0.17 -5.13
C ARG A 48 18.82 -0.82 -5.39
N ASP A 49 18.69 -1.83 -4.55
CA ASP A 49 17.59 -2.78 -4.54
C ASP A 49 17.08 -2.92 -3.11
N VAL A 50 15.80 -2.63 -2.89
CA VAL A 50 15.22 -2.49 -1.55
C VAL A 50 13.93 -3.31 -1.42
N ALA A 51 13.71 -3.85 -0.23
CA ALA A 51 12.51 -4.62 0.03
C ALA A 51 11.30 -3.69 0.15
N TYR A 52 10.22 -4.01 -0.58
CA TYR A 52 8.94 -3.31 -0.49
C TYR A 52 7.82 -4.31 -0.19
N ARG A 53 7.11 -4.09 0.90
CA ARG A 53 5.97 -4.91 1.32
C ARG A 53 4.67 -4.27 0.84
N PRO A 54 3.84 -4.98 0.06
CA PRO A 54 2.54 -4.47 -0.34
C PRO A 54 1.60 -4.16 0.84
N LEU A 55 0.88 -3.05 0.76
CA LEU A 55 -0.12 -2.62 1.73
C LEU A 55 -1.52 -2.58 1.08
N LEU A 56 -2.12 -3.76 0.92
CA LEU A 56 -3.35 -3.98 0.15
C LEU A 56 -4.52 -3.09 0.60
N ILE A 57 -5.26 -2.53 -0.36
CA ILE A 57 -6.46 -1.72 -0.09
C ILE A 57 -7.73 -2.53 -0.39
N GLY A 58 -8.40 -3.05 0.64
CA GLY A 58 -9.69 -3.71 0.48
C GLY A 58 -9.64 -4.94 -0.44
N GLY A 59 -8.53 -5.68 -0.43
CA GLY A 59 -8.30 -6.81 -1.34
C GLY A 59 -7.77 -6.42 -2.72
N LEU A 60 -7.67 -5.12 -3.03
CA LEU A 60 -6.91 -4.64 -4.18
C LEU A 60 -5.42 -4.82 -3.86
N SER A 61 -4.78 -5.68 -4.64
CA SER A 61 -3.32 -5.74 -4.64
C SER A 61 -2.78 -4.44 -5.21
N GLU A 62 -1.85 -3.82 -4.48
CA GLU A 62 -0.93 -2.89 -5.13
C GLU A 62 -0.33 -3.65 -6.32
N PRO A 63 -0.40 -3.09 -7.54
CA PRO A 63 -0.05 -3.80 -8.78
C PRO A 63 1.46 -3.93 -8.94
N LEU A 64 2.15 -4.21 -7.84
CA LEU A 64 3.58 -4.43 -7.75
C LEU A 64 3.87 -5.91 -7.91
N PHE A 65 5.05 -6.17 -8.43
CA PHE A 65 5.67 -7.46 -8.62
C PHE A 65 4.93 -8.37 -9.62
N ALA A 66 4.70 -7.84 -10.82
CA ALA A 66 4.34 -8.61 -12.00
C ALA A 66 5.43 -9.66 -12.30
N SER A 67 5.10 -10.68 -13.09
CA SER A 67 6.03 -11.78 -13.42
C SER A 67 7.31 -11.32 -14.11
N SER A 68 7.29 -10.19 -14.81
CA SER A 68 8.45 -9.50 -15.35
C SER A 68 8.53 -8.09 -14.77
N TYR A 69 9.65 -7.78 -14.13
CA TYR A 69 9.90 -6.46 -13.54
C TYR A 69 9.91 -5.35 -14.60
N GLU A 70 10.37 -5.64 -15.81
CA GLU A 70 10.42 -4.66 -16.92
C GLU A 70 9.02 -4.20 -17.33
N ARG A 71 8.05 -5.12 -17.26
CA ARG A 71 6.62 -4.90 -17.54
C ARG A 71 5.85 -4.39 -16.32
N ASP A 72 6.51 -4.34 -15.16
CA ASP A 72 5.92 -3.90 -13.92
C ASP A 72 6.03 -2.38 -13.76
N TRP A 73 5.12 -1.67 -14.41
CA TRP A 73 5.13 -0.21 -14.40
C TRP A 73 5.02 0.34 -12.98
N ALA A 74 4.25 -0.30 -12.10
CA ALA A 74 4.03 0.20 -10.74
C ALA A 74 5.27 0.02 -9.87
N ALA A 75 5.96 -1.13 -9.96
CA ALA A 75 7.21 -1.34 -9.24
C ALA A 75 8.30 -0.38 -9.72
N ARG A 76 8.36 -0.11 -11.03
CA ARG A 76 9.28 0.88 -11.60
C ARG A 76 8.98 2.30 -11.15
N CYS A 77 7.70 2.68 -11.05
CA CYS A 77 7.29 3.96 -10.48
C CYS A 77 7.71 4.09 -9.01
N ALA A 78 7.49 3.06 -8.20
CA ALA A 78 7.91 3.05 -6.80
C ALA A 78 9.44 3.12 -6.66
N ALA A 79 10.19 2.35 -7.44
CA ALA A 79 11.66 2.41 -7.46
C ALA A 79 12.16 3.82 -7.81
N THR A 80 11.54 4.45 -8.83
CA THR A 80 11.85 5.82 -9.23
C THR A 80 11.55 6.83 -8.11
N TYR A 81 10.41 6.69 -7.44
CA TYR A 81 10.03 7.55 -6.31
C TYR A 81 11.06 7.51 -5.17
N TYR A 82 11.64 6.33 -4.91
CA TYR A 82 12.67 6.14 -3.89
C TYR A 82 14.10 6.40 -4.37
N GLY A 83 14.32 6.66 -5.66
CA GLY A 83 15.66 6.85 -6.21
C GLY A 83 16.52 5.58 -6.25
N VAL A 84 15.88 4.41 -6.26
CA VAL A 84 16.53 3.09 -6.31
C VAL A 84 16.31 2.44 -7.68
N ASN A 85 17.11 1.43 -8.02
CA ASN A 85 17.00 0.75 -9.31
C ASN A 85 15.85 -0.27 -9.30
N ARG A 86 15.62 -0.90 -8.15
CA ARG A 86 14.66 -1.99 -8.01
C ARG A 86 13.99 -2.00 -6.64
N ILE A 87 12.73 -2.44 -6.64
CA ILE A 87 12.08 -2.95 -5.43
C ILE A 87 11.78 -4.44 -5.59
N HIS A 88 11.86 -5.20 -4.50
CA HIS A 88 11.54 -6.62 -4.47
C HIS A 88 10.63 -6.98 -3.30
N ARG A 89 9.95 -8.13 -3.36
CA ARG A 89 9.20 -8.60 -2.20
C ARG A 89 10.18 -9.09 -1.13
N PRO A 90 9.94 -8.88 0.18
CA PRO A 90 10.83 -9.35 1.25
C PRO A 90 11.14 -10.86 1.23
N GLU A 91 10.28 -11.66 0.61
CA GLU A 91 10.48 -13.10 0.37
C GLU A 91 11.43 -13.41 -0.79
N ASP A 92 11.56 -12.52 -1.78
CA ASP A 92 12.43 -12.72 -2.93
C ASP A 92 13.91 -12.66 -2.53
N ALA A 93 14.26 -11.82 -1.55
CA ALA A 93 15.62 -11.72 -1.00
C ALA A 93 16.12 -13.00 -0.30
N ARG A 94 15.23 -13.94 0.01
CA ARG A 94 15.54 -15.20 0.71
C ARG A 94 15.66 -16.40 -0.23
N ARG A 95 15.44 -16.22 -1.54
CA ARG A 95 15.70 -17.28 -2.53
C ARG A 95 17.18 -17.22 -2.97
N PRO A 96 17.90 -18.35 -2.98
CA PRO A 96 19.28 -18.42 -3.45
C PRO A 96 19.41 -18.09 -4.94
#